data_AF-A0A0H5NZN1-F1
#
_entry.id   AF-A0A0H5NZN1-F1
#
_cell.length_a   1.000
_cell.length_b   1.000
_cell.length_c   1.000
_cell.angle_alpha   90.00
_cell.angle_beta   90.00
_cell.angle_gamma   90.00
#
_symmetry.space_group_name_H-M   'P 1'
#
loop_
_entity.id
_entity.type
_entity.pdbx_description
1 polymer ?
#
loop_
_entity_poly.entity_id
_entity_poly.type
_entity_poly.pdbx_seq_one_letter_code
_entity_poly.pdbx_strand_id
1 'polypeptide(L)'
;MADAPTPAGNPPHEPVLVTLSTPARRSLVAGLVRPVTPRPEAPVLHADGSDAEVADFLAAIAHAETGYLARTDSGPRALAVVAATAAALCGEDIRAALAAPDLAFLTALKPPAIEAVRGVLLAVETEQPEAVRAALAVLEP
;
A
#
# COMPACT_ATOMS: atom_id res chain seq x y z
N MET A 1 62.98 24.84 -32.47
CA MET A 1 63.19 23.72 -31.52
C MET A 1 62.02 23.80 -30.56
N ALA A 2 60.92 23.12 -30.91
CA ALA A 2 59.60 23.33 -30.34
C ALA A 2 59.33 22.33 -29.21
N ASP A 3 58.80 22.86 -28.12
CA ASP A 3 58.43 22.19 -26.86
C ASP A 3 57.24 21.23 -27.08
N ALA A 4 57.30 20.04 -26.49
CA ALA A 4 56.27 19.00 -26.61
C ALA A 4 55.30 19.08 -25.41
N PRO A 5 53.97 18.98 -25.60
CA PRO A 5 53.03 19.07 -24.50
C PRO A 5 52.93 17.75 -23.70
N THR A 6 52.98 17.89 -22.39
CA THR A 6 52.75 16.86 -21.36
C THR A 6 51.30 16.32 -21.41
N PRO A 7 51.06 15.00 -21.25
CA PRO A 7 49.70 14.48 -21.15
C PRO A 7 49.07 14.78 -19.77
N ALA A 8 47.88 15.38 -19.78
CA ALA A 8 47.06 15.59 -18.59
C ALA A 8 46.49 14.24 -18.11
N GLY A 9 46.82 13.85 -16.87
CA GLY A 9 46.24 12.68 -16.21
C GLY A 9 44.77 12.90 -15.88
N ASN A 10 43.93 11.91 -16.19
CA ASN A 10 42.54 11.88 -15.71
C ASN A 10 42.53 11.80 -14.17
N PRO A 11 41.68 12.57 -13.48
CA PRO A 11 41.53 12.40 -12.04
C PRO A 11 40.89 11.03 -11.72
N PRO A 12 41.29 10.40 -10.61
CA PRO A 12 40.74 9.11 -10.20
C PRO A 12 39.24 9.26 -9.88
N HIS A 13 38.42 8.35 -10.42
CA HIS A 13 37.01 8.24 -10.08
C HIS A 13 36.89 7.77 -8.63
N GLU A 14 36.57 8.71 -7.73
CA GLU A 14 36.32 8.40 -6.33
C GLU A 14 35.00 7.62 -6.23
N PRO A 15 34.99 6.40 -5.65
CA PRO A 15 33.76 5.64 -5.51
C PRO A 15 32.85 6.35 -4.50
N VAL A 16 31.75 6.91 -4.99
CA VAL A 16 30.69 7.48 -4.13
C VAL A 16 30.00 6.32 -3.41
N LEU A 17 30.29 6.18 -2.12
CA LEU A 17 29.55 5.29 -1.23
C LEU A 17 28.14 5.85 -1.05
N VAL A 18 27.20 5.34 -1.85
CA VAL A 18 25.77 5.60 -1.64
C VAL A 18 25.32 4.75 -0.46
N THR A 19 25.10 5.38 0.69
CA THR A 19 24.39 4.76 1.80
C THR A 19 22.93 4.54 1.40
N LEU A 20 22.64 3.33 0.91
CA LEU A 20 21.27 2.84 0.76
C LEU A 20 20.72 2.61 2.17
N SER A 21 20.12 3.65 2.74
CA SER A 21 19.27 3.51 3.92
C SER A 21 18.25 2.43 3.58
N THR A 22 18.25 1.33 4.33
CA THR A 22 17.19 0.33 4.19
C THR A 22 15.88 1.08 4.38
N PRO A 23 14.95 1.10 3.40
CA PRO A 23 13.69 1.79 3.59
C PRO A 23 13.06 1.23 4.87
N ALA A 24 12.47 2.11 5.67
CA ALA A 24 11.72 1.73 6.87
C ALA A 24 10.88 0.49 6.55
N ARG A 25 10.86 -0.51 7.45
CA ARG A 25 10.04 -1.73 7.30
C ARG A 25 8.71 -1.30 6.68
N ARG A 26 8.44 -1.74 5.45
CA ARG A 26 7.30 -1.23 4.69
C ARG A 26 6.06 -1.56 5.51
N SER A 27 5.41 -0.54 6.08
CA SER A 27 4.22 -0.72 6.89
C SER A 27 3.01 -0.79 5.97
N LEU A 28 2.08 -1.67 6.32
CA LEU A 28 0.83 -1.83 5.58
C LEU A 28 -0.14 -0.66 5.82
N VAL A 29 -0.03 0.01 6.97
CA VAL A 29 -1.01 1.00 7.43
C VAL A 29 -0.42 2.40 7.60
N ALA A 30 0.90 2.54 7.65
CA ALA A 30 1.56 3.86 7.69
C ALA A 30 1.16 4.70 6.46
N GLY A 31 0.56 5.87 6.72
CA GLY A 31 0.07 6.77 5.68
C GLY A 31 -1.11 6.23 4.85
N LEU A 32 -1.76 5.14 5.28
CA LEU A 32 -2.94 4.58 4.58
C LEU A 32 -4.19 5.45 4.77
N VAL A 33 -4.40 5.94 5.99
CA VAL A 33 -5.63 6.66 6.35
C VAL A 33 -5.49 8.14 6.04
N ARG A 34 -6.45 8.69 5.30
CA ARG A 34 -6.49 10.11 4.93
C ARG A 34 -7.92 10.68 4.90
N PRO A 35 -8.10 12.00 4.90
CA PRO A 35 -9.42 12.61 4.73
C PRO A 35 -10.05 12.30 3.36
N VAL A 36 -11.37 12.40 3.27
CA VAL A 36 -12.11 12.18 2.01
C VAL A 36 -11.70 13.20 0.94
N THR A 37 -11.41 12.70 -0.26
CA THR A 37 -11.11 13.55 -1.42
C THR A 37 -12.39 13.85 -2.20
N PRO A 38 -12.79 15.11 -2.41
CA PRO A 38 -14.05 15.43 -3.09
C PRO A 38 -14.11 14.99 -4.56
N ARG A 39 -12.97 15.02 -5.26
CA ARG A 39 -12.83 14.60 -6.66
C ARG A 39 -11.66 13.62 -6.79
N PRO A 40 -11.90 12.32 -6.57
CA PRO A 40 -10.87 11.31 -6.68
C PRO A 40 -10.53 11.03 -8.15
N GLU A 41 -9.24 10.83 -8.43
CA GLU A 41 -8.75 10.44 -9.76
C GLU A 41 -8.67 8.92 -9.94
N ALA A 42 -8.81 8.16 -8.84
CA ALA A 42 -8.84 6.70 -8.82
C ALA A 42 -10.25 6.18 -8.52
N PRO A 43 -10.58 4.93 -8.91
CA PRO A 43 -11.81 4.27 -8.51
C PRO A 43 -12.03 4.32 -7.00
N VAL A 44 -13.29 4.48 -6.59
CA VAL A 44 -13.66 4.52 -5.17
C VAL A 44 -14.54 3.32 -4.83
N LEU A 45 -14.10 2.57 -3.82
CA LEU A 45 -14.89 1.54 -3.17
C LEU A 45 -15.60 2.14 -1.95
N HIS A 46 -16.92 2.07 -1.92
CA HIS A 46 -17.69 2.31 -0.70
C HIS A 46 -17.68 1.05 0.15
N ALA A 47 -16.78 1.00 1.12
CA ALA A 47 -16.56 -0.21 1.88
C ALA A 47 -17.77 -0.57 2.75
N ASP A 48 -18.56 0.40 3.20
CA ASP A 48 -19.78 0.15 3.98
C ASP A 48 -20.94 -0.45 3.17
N GLY A 49 -20.74 -0.70 1.86
CA GLY A 49 -21.64 -1.49 1.03
C GLY A 49 -21.66 -2.97 1.43
N SER A 50 -22.48 -3.76 0.72
CA SER A 50 -22.60 -5.19 1.00
C SER A 50 -21.30 -5.94 0.69
N ASP A 51 -21.04 -7.04 1.41
CA ASP A 51 -19.86 -7.87 1.17
C ASP A 51 -19.79 -8.43 -0.25
N ALA A 52 -20.94 -8.66 -0.88
CA ALA A 52 -21.01 -9.08 -2.28
C ALA A 52 -20.49 -7.98 -3.22
N GLU A 53 -20.96 -6.74 -3.07
CA GLU A 53 -20.51 -5.61 -3.89
C GLU A 53 -19.02 -5.31 -3.67
N VAL A 54 -18.56 -5.38 -2.42
CA VAL A 54 -17.14 -5.20 -2.10
C VAL A 54 -16.30 -6.31 -2.71
N ALA A 55 -16.72 -7.58 -2.60
CA ALA A 55 -15.99 -8.69 -3.18
C ALA A 55 -15.92 -8.62 -4.71
N ASP A 56 -17.03 -8.29 -5.36
CA ASP A 56 -17.10 -8.16 -6.82
C ASP A 56 -16.19 -7.03 -7.32
N PHE A 57 -16.17 -5.89 -6.61
CA PHE A 57 -15.24 -4.79 -6.90
C PHE A 57 -13.78 -5.24 -6.75
N LEU A 58 -13.44 -5.92 -5.65
CA LEU A 58 -12.08 -6.34 -5.36
C LEU A 58 -11.58 -7.39 -6.36
N ALA A 59 -12.45 -8.32 -6.78
CA ALA A 59 -12.12 -9.29 -7.82
C ALA A 59 -11.81 -8.59 -9.16
N ALA A 60 -12.56 -7.54 -9.51
CA ALA A 60 -12.31 -6.79 -10.73
C ALA A 60 -11.02 -5.95 -10.64
N ILE A 61 -10.81 -5.22 -9.54
CA ILE A 61 -9.68 -4.29 -9.39
C ILE A 61 -8.34 -5.00 -9.26
N ALA A 62 -8.31 -6.24 -8.74
CA ALA A 62 -7.09 -7.04 -8.64
C ALA A 62 -6.45 -7.34 -10.01
N HIS A 63 -7.22 -7.28 -11.09
CA HIS A 63 -6.75 -7.44 -12.46
C HIS A 63 -6.58 -6.11 -13.21
N ALA A 64 -6.92 -4.99 -12.58
CA ALA A 64 -6.74 -3.67 -13.16
C ALA A 64 -5.27 -3.21 -13.03
N GLU A 65 -4.84 -2.34 -13.94
CA GLU A 65 -3.53 -1.68 -13.86
C GLU A 65 -3.53 -0.47 -12.90
N THR A 66 -4.64 -0.24 -12.19
CA THR A 66 -4.86 0.91 -11.31
C THR A 66 -5.20 0.46 -9.90
N GLY A 67 -4.77 1.25 -8.91
CA GLY A 67 -5.24 1.12 -7.53
C GLY A 67 -6.56 1.86 -7.30
N TYR A 68 -7.11 1.72 -6.09
CA TYR A 68 -8.38 2.30 -5.67
C TYR A 68 -8.31 2.95 -4.29
N LEU A 69 -9.36 3.71 -3.97
CA LEU A 69 -9.58 4.36 -2.68
C LEU A 69 -10.75 3.66 -1.98
N ALA A 70 -10.55 3.21 -0.74
CA ALA A 70 -11.64 2.70 0.09
C ALA A 70 -12.24 3.83 0.91
N ARG A 71 -13.57 3.91 1.01
CA ARG A 71 -14.27 4.85 1.88
C ARG A 71 -15.04 4.14 2.98
N THR A 72 -14.76 4.49 4.22
CA THR A 72 -15.51 4.04 5.40
C THR A 72 -15.11 4.86 6.62
N ASP A 73 -16.06 5.07 7.52
CA ASP A 73 -15.79 5.62 8.85
C ASP A 73 -15.67 4.54 9.93
N SER A 74 -15.80 3.27 9.53
CA SER A 74 -15.72 2.12 10.43
C SER A 74 -14.32 1.52 10.43
N GLY A 75 -13.64 1.61 11.57
CA GLY A 75 -12.34 0.97 11.78
C GLY A 75 -12.33 -0.54 11.48
N PRO A 76 -13.27 -1.34 12.01
CA PRO A 76 -13.39 -2.75 11.64
C PRO A 76 -13.58 -2.98 10.14
N ARG A 77 -14.32 -2.10 9.46
CA ARG A 77 -14.53 -2.23 8.02
C ARG A 77 -13.30 -1.87 7.22
N ALA A 78 -12.53 -0.86 7.63
CA ALA A 78 -11.24 -0.54 7.05
C ALA A 78 -10.27 -1.73 7.15
N LEU A 79 -10.23 -2.39 8.32
CA LEU A 79 -9.44 -3.60 8.52
C LEU A 79 -9.90 -4.74 7.60
N ALA A 80 -11.21 -4.96 7.49
CA ALA A 80 -11.77 -5.98 6.60
C ALA A 80 -11.41 -5.72 5.14
N VAL A 81 -11.43 -4.47 4.68
CA VAL A 81 -11.00 -4.14 3.32
C VAL A 81 -9.52 -4.44 3.12
N VAL A 82 -8.64 -4.08 4.06
CA VAL A 82 -7.20 -4.41 3.94
C VAL A 82 -6.99 -5.93 3.81
N ALA A 83 -7.70 -6.72 4.63
CA ALA A 83 -7.65 -8.18 4.56
C ALA A 83 -8.17 -8.71 3.22
N ALA A 84 -9.31 -8.18 2.76
CA ALA A 84 -9.94 -8.57 1.51
C ALA A 84 -9.12 -8.19 0.28
N THR A 85 -8.42 -7.05 0.29
CA THR A 85 -7.46 -6.69 -0.77
C THR A 85 -6.33 -7.69 -0.84
N ALA A 86 -5.75 -8.08 0.31
CA ALA A 86 -4.68 -9.06 0.34
C ALA A 86 -5.16 -10.42 -0.20
N ALA A 87 -6.34 -10.87 0.24
CA ALA A 87 -6.97 -12.09 -0.26
C ALA A 87 -7.21 -12.05 -1.78
N ALA A 88 -7.71 -10.93 -2.31
CA ALA A 88 -7.93 -10.76 -3.75
C ALA A 88 -6.63 -10.90 -4.56
N LEU A 89 -5.51 -10.34 -4.06
CA LEU A 89 -4.21 -10.42 -4.72
C LEU A 89 -3.57 -11.80 -4.65
N CYS A 90 -3.89 -12.55 -3.61
CA CYS A 90 -3.40 -13.90 -3.41
C CYS A 90 -4.34 -14.97 -4.02
N GLY A 91 -5.51 -14.58 -4.54
CA GLY A 91 -6.49 -15.49 -5.14
C GLY A 91 -7.30 -16.30 -4.11
N GLU A 92 -7.41 -15.80 -2.89
CA GLU A 92 -8.17 -16.42 -1.80
C GLU A 92 -9.62 -15.93 -1.74
N ASP A 93 -10.40 -16.49 -0.82
CA ASP A 93 -11.80 -16.14 -0.62
C ASP A 93 -11.94 -14.74 0.00
N ILE A 94 -12.28 -13.77 -0.86
CA ILE A 94 -12.48 -12.37 -0.50
C ILE A 94 -13.61 -12.21 0.54
N ARG A 95 -14.70 -12.99 0.42
CA ARG A 95 -15.85 -12.88 1.32
C ARG A 95 -15.50 -13.41 2.70
N ALA A 96 -14.74 -14.51 2.77
CA ALA A 96 -14.21 -15.02 4.03
C ALA A 96 -13.31 -13.99 4.71
N ALA A 97 -12.42 -13.33 3.96
CA ALA A 97 -11.53 -12.29 4.49
C ALA A 97 -12.29 -11.05 4.99
N LEU A 98 -13.39 -10.65 4.33
CA LEU A 98 -14.26 -9.57 4.80
C LEU A 98 -14.96 -9.91 6.14
N ALA A 99 -15.42 -11.15 6.28
CA ALA A 99 -16.11 -11.61 7.48
C ALA A 99 -15.17 -11.88 8.66
N ALA A 100 -13.97 -12.39 8.38
CA ALA A 100 -12.97 -12.77 9.38
C ALA A 100 -11.55 -12.38 8.92
N PRO A 101 -11.11 -11.14 9.18
CA PRO A 101 -9.76 -10.68 8.83
C PRO A 101 -8.66 -11.49 9.55
N ASP A 102 -7.75 -12.09 8.79
CA ASP A 102 -6.61 -12.82 9.33
C ASP A 102 -5.44 -11.88 9.68
N LEU A 103 -5.40 -11.44 10.94
CA LEU A 103 -4.34 -10.56 11.45
C LEU A 103 -2.95 -11.21 11.44
N ALA A 104 -2.88 -12.54 11.66
CA ALA A 104 -1.60 -13.24 11.69
C ALA A 104 -0.98 -13.28 10.29
N PHE A 105 -1.81 -13.52 9.27
CA PHE A 105 -1.38 -13.42 7.88
C PHE A 105 -0.93 -12.00 7.51
N LEU A 106 -1.74 -10.99 7.84
CA LEU A 106 -1.44 -9.59 7.49
C LEU A 106 -0.16 -9.06 8.14
N THR A 107 0.07 -9.38 9.41
CA THR A 107 1.29 -9.00 10.14
C THR A 107 2.53 -9.78 9.69
N ALA A 108 2.35 -10.95 9.07
CA ALA A 108 3.43 -11.78 8.53
C ALA A 108 3.78 -11.48 7.06
N LEU A 109 3.11 -10.51 6.42
CA LEU A 109 3.37 -10.18 5.02
C LEU A 109 4.82 -9.75 4.79
N LYS A 110 5.41 -10.29 3.72
CA LYS A 110 6.76 -9.91 3.28
C LYS A 110 6.72 -8.55 2.57
N PRO A 111 7.83 -7.79 2.53
CA PRO A 111 7.85 -6.46 1.92
C PRO A 111 7.26 -6.37 0.49
N PRO A 112 7.47 -7.33 -0.43
CA PRO A 112 6.85 -7.28 -1.76
C PRO A 112 5.33 -7.43 -1.73
N ALA A 113 4.78 -8.24 -0.81
CA ALA A 113 3.35 -8.38 -0.65
C ALA A 113 2.72 -7.11 -0.07
N ILE A 114 3.41 -6.46 0.87
CA ILE A 114 2.99 -5.15 1.37
C ILE A 114 2.97 -4.12 0.24
N GLU A 115 3.98 -4.09 -0.63
CA GLU A 115 3.97 -3.20 -1.80
C GLU A 115 2.81 -3.48 -2.76
N ALA A 116 2.51 -4.76 -3.01
CA ALA A 116 1.39 -5.13 -3.87
C ALA A 116 0.06 -4.63 -3.29
N VAL A 117 -0.19 -4.88 -1.99
CA VAL A 117 -1.41 -4.40 -1.32
C VAL A 117 -1.46 -2.87 -1.33
N ARG A 118 -0.35 -2.19 -1.03
CA ARG A 118 -0.27 -0.72 -1.03
C ARG A 118 -0.36 -0.08 -2.43
N GLY A 119 0.02 -0.82 -3.47
CA GLY A 119 -0.13 -0.40 -4.85
C GLY A 119 -1.58 -0.46 -5.33
N VAL A 120 -2.35 -1.42 -4.80
CA VAL A 120 -3.76 -1.60 -5.15
C VAL A 120 -4.68 -0.79 -4.22
N LEU A 121 -4.51 -0.86 -2.91
CA LEU A 121 -5.21 -0.02 -1.94
C LEU A 121 -4.41 1.25 -1.67
N LEU A 122 -4.74 2.32 -2.39
CA LEU A 122 -4.00 3.57 -2.35
C LEU A 122 -4.24 4.34 -1.04
N ALA A 123 -5.48 4.33 -0.54
CA ALA A 123 -5.84 4.95 0.72
C ALA A 123 -7.16 4.42 1.29
N VAL A 124 -7.32 4.55 2.60
CA VAL A 124 -8.62 4.54 3.28
C VAL A 124 -9.02 5.98 3.59
N GLU A 125 -10.05 6.45 2.89
CA GLU A 125 -10.65 7.77 3.04
C GLU A 125 -11.77 7.73 4.09
N THR A 126 -11.73 8.66 5.04
CA THR A 126 -12.65 8.71 6.17
C THR A 126 -12.80 10.14 6.71
N GLU A 127 -13.95 10.43 7.30
CA GLU A 127 -14.19 11.62 8.12
C GLU A 127 -13.70 11.42 9.58
N GLN A 128 -13.37 10.19 9.96
CA GLN A 128 -12.92 9.78 11.31
C GLN A 128 -11.50 9.18 11.30
N PRO A 129 -10.47 9.94 10.90
CA PRO A 129 -9.12 9.40 10.68
C PRO A 129 -8.52 8.74 11.92
N GLU A 130 -8.72 9.31 13.11
CA GLU A 130 -8.13 8.77 14.34
C GLU A 130 -8.77 7.45 14.76
N ALA A 131 -10.10 7.31 14.60
CA ALA A 131 -10.79 6.06 14.91
C ALA A 131 -10.36 4.92 13.99
N VAL A 132 -10.23 5.21 12.68
CA VAL A 132 -9.77 4.24 11.69
C VAL A 132 -8.29 3.88 11.90
N ARG A 133 -7.41 4.86 12.16
CA ARG A 133 -6.00 4.59 12.50
C ARG A 133 -5.87 3.71 13.73
N ALA A 134 -6.63 3.98 14.79
CA ALA A 134 -6.59 3.19 16.02
C ALA A 134 -6.98 1.72 15.78
N ALA A 135 -8.00 1.47 14.94
CA ALA A 135 -8.38 0.12 14.57
C ALA A 135 -7.32 -0.61 13.74
N LEU A 136 -6.62 0.11 12.85
CA LEU A 136 -5.58 -0.43 11.99
C LEU A 136 -4.22 -0.59 12.68
N ALA A 137 -4.02 0.01 13.86
CA ALA A 137 -2.77 -0.05 14.61
C ALA A 137 -2.37 -1.48 15.00
N VAL A 138 -3.31 -2.43 15.02
CA VAL A 138 -3.04 -3.86 15.23
C VAL A 138 -2.16 -4.49 14.13
N LEU A 139 -2.00 -3.80 12.99
CA LEU A 139 -1.18 -4.23 11.85
C LEU A 139 0.19 -3.56 11.80
N GLU A 140 0.51 -2.67 12.75
CA GLU A 140 1.86 -2.07 12.82
C GLU A 140 2.89 -3.09 13.34
N PRO A 141 4.13 -3.07 12.82
CA PRO A 141 5.19 -4.05 13.12
C PRO A 141 5.93 -3.83 14.45
#